data_AF-A0A2C6WQ48-F1
#
_entry.id   AF-A0A2C6WQ48-F1
#
_cell.length_a   1.000
_cell.length_b   1.000
_cell.length_c   1.000
_cell.angle_alpha   90.00
_cell.angle_beta   90.00
_cell.angle_gamma   90.00
#
_symmetry.space_group_name_H-M   'P 1'
#
loop_
_entity.id
_entity.type
_entity.pdbx_description
1 polymer ?
#
loop_
_entity_poly.entity_id
_entity_poly.type
_entity_poly.pdbx_seq_one_letter_code
_entity_poly.pdbx_strand_id
1 'polypeptide(L)'
;MKKILTLIIAATVMVVGCSSGKYADKIDKAVHKQQNYQKHLAQEHKGDIEHKFEKKDANIYVYEKGKFVIIAYKPIKNDEEVHYYTYKFINGKAKFIKDFNPKGYSQKHEPDYKEENMDVDE
;
A
#
# COMPACT_ATOMS: atom_id res chain seq x y z
N MET A 1 9.87 40.85 -21.81
CA MET A 1 9.06 39.70 -21.34
C MET A 1 9.69 38.41 -21.83
N LYS A 2 10.22 37.58 -20.93
CA LYS A 2 10.48 36.15 -21.15
C LYS A 2 10.65 35.57 -19.74
N LYS A 3 9.54 35.11 -19.17
CA LYS A 3 9.55 34.40 -17.88
C LYS A 3 10.16 33.02 -18.15
N ILE A 4 11.34 32.77 -17.61
CA ILE A 4 11.93 31.43 -17.59
C ILE A 4 11.07 30.62 -16.60
N LEU A 5 10.15 29.83 -17.13
CA LEU A 5 9.43 28.82 -16.38
C LEU A 5 10.42 27.70 -16.07
N THR A 6 10.91 27.70 -14.84
CA THR A 6 11.70 26.60 -14.28
C THR A 6 10.80 25.37 -14.21
N LEU A 7 10.97 24.44 -15.15
CA LEU A 7 10.38 23.10 -15.06
C LEU A 7 11.09 22.35 -13.93
N ILE A 8 10.44 22.24 -12.77
CA ILE A 8 10.84 21.30 -11.73
C ILE A 8 10.38 19.92 -12.20
N ILE A 9 11.27 19.20 -12.87
CA ILE A 9 11.09 17.78 -13.13
C ILE A 9 11.25 17.08 -11.78
N ALA A 10 10.13 16.81 -11.11
CA ALA A 10 10.09 15.88 -9.99
C ALA A 10 10.41 14.49 -10.55
N ALA A 11 11.69 14.15 -10.60
CA ALA A 11 12.13 12.80 -10.92
C ALA A 11 11.75 11.89 -9.74
N THR A 12 10.55 11.31 -9.80
CA THR A 12 10.19 10.19 -8.93
C THR A 12 11.04 9.00 -9.33
N VAL A 13 12.09 8.76 -8.56
CA VAL A 13 12.95 7.59 -8.68
C VAL A 13 12.08 6.35 -8.48
N MET A 14 11.80 5.63 -9.56
CA MET A 14 11.29 4.26 -9.50
C MET A 14 12.42 3.39 -8.95
N VAL A 15 12.46 3.21 -7.62
CA VAL A 15 13.36 2.23 -7.01
C VAL A 15 12.69 0.87 -7.17
N VAL A 16 13.03 0.19 -8.25
CA VAL A 16 12.72 -1.23 -8.44
C VAL A 16 13.52 -2.03 -7.41
N GLY A 17 12.81 -2.75 -6.55
CA GLY A 17 13.25 -3.96 -5.84
C GLY A 17 14.67 -3.99 -5.25
N CYS A 18 14.85 -3.42 -4.05
CA CYS A 18 15.72 -3.99 -3.02
C CYS A 18 15.35 -3.36 -1.67
N SER A 19 15.19 -4.17 -0.64
CA SER A 19 14.55 -3.87 0.66
C SER A 19 15.33 -2.92 1.59
N SER A 20 16.06 -1.93 1.06
CA SER A 20 16.89 -0.96 1.79
C SER A 20 16.38 0.48 1.71
N GLY A 21 15.05 0.66 1.66
CA GLY A 21 14.40 1.98 1.66
C GLY A 21 14.08 2.51 3.06
N LYS A 22 13.94 3.84 3.18
CA LYS A 22 13.59 4.58 4.43
C LYS A 22 12.41 3.97 5.21
N TYR A 23 11.48 3.30 4.53
CA TYR A 23 10.28 2.73 5.12
C TYR A 23 10.20 1.20 5.05
N ALA A 24 11.27 0.51 4.64
CA ALA A 24 11.28 -0.94 4.42
C ALA A 24 10.76 -1.74 5.63
N ASP A 25 11.29 -1.48 6.85
CA ASP A 25 10.84 -2.16 8.08
C ASP A 25 9.33 -2.02 8.34
N LYS A 26 8.77 -0.83 8.06
CA LYS A 26 7.33 -0.60 8.26
C LYS A 26 6.51 -1.30 7.18
N ILE A 27 6.97 -1.26 5.94
CA ILE A 27 6.33 -1.97 4.83
C ILE A 27 6.33 -3.47 5.11
N ASP A 28 7.48 -4.05 5.49
CA ASP A 28 7.62 -5.48 5.77
C ASP A 28 6.71 -5.92 6.93
N LYS A 29 6.61 -5.12 7.99
CA LYS A 29 5.68 -5.39 9.11
C LYS A 29 4.22 -5.35 8.69
N ALA A 30 3.83 -4.39 7.84
CA ALA A 30 2.47 -4.28 7.32
C ALA A 30 2.14 -5.46 6.38
N VAL A 31 3.06 -5.78 5.45
CA VAL A 31 2.98 -6.93 4.55
C VAL A 31 2.84 -8.22 5.35
N HIS A 32 3.67 -8.45 6.36
CA HIS A 32 3.58 -9.65 7.19
C HIS A 32 2.25 -9.74 7.94
N LYS A 33 1.71 -8.62 8.42
CA LYS A 33 0.37 -8.59 9.02
C LYS A 33 -0.72 -8.91 7.99
N GLN A 34 -0.62 -8.40 6.77
CA GLN A 34 -1.59 -8.66 5.71
C GLN A 34 -1.54 -10.12 5.25
N GLN A 35 -0.35 -10.71 5.10
CA GLN A 35 -0.18 -12.14 4.79
C GLN A 35 -0.88 -13.02 5.82
N ASN A 36 -0.70 -12.72 7.11
CA ASN A 36 -1.35 -13.46 8.18
C ASN A 36 -2.87 -13.26 8.15
N TYR A 37 -3.34 -12.02 7.97
CA TYR A 37 -4.76 -11.72 7.90
C TYR A 37 -5.45 -12.43 6.73
N GLN A 38 -4.88 -12.35 5.53
CA GLN A 38 -5.38 -13.03 4.32
C GLN A 38 -5.43 -14.55 4.52
N LYS A 39 -4.41 -15.15 5.16
CA LYS A 39 -4.41 -16.58 5.47
C LYS A 39 -5.56 -16.97 6.38
N HIS A 40 -5.88 -16.18 7.41
CA HIS A 40 -7.01 -16.45 8.29
C HIS A 40 -8.34 -16.31 7.54
N LEU A 41 -8.50 -15.25 6.73
CA LEU A 41 -9.69 -15.07 5.89
C LEU A 41 -9.91 -16.26 4.94
N ALA A 42 -8.86 -16.71 4.24
CA ALA A 42 -8.94 -17.84 3.32
C ALA A 42 -9.34 -19.15 4.02
N GLN A 43 -8.93 -19.34 5.29
CA GLN A 43 -9.35 -20.49 6.09
C GLN A 43 -10.83 -20.42 6.49
N GLU A 44 -11.34 -19.23 6.78
CA GLU A 44 -12.75 -19.01 7.15
C GLU A 44 -13.69 -19.10 5.94
N HIS A 45 -13.26 -18.63 4.76
CA HIS A 45 -14.11 -18.46 3.57
C HIS A 45 -13.85 -19.47 2.43
N LYS A 46 -13.51 -20.72 2.77
CA LYS A 46 -13.32 -21.90 1.88
C LYS A 46 -13.57 -21.69 0.36
N GLY A 47 -12.58 -21.13 -0.34
CA GLY A 47 -12.48 -21.24 -1.82
C GLY A 47 -12.58 -19.94 -2.61
N ASP A 48 -13.17 -18.87 -2.06
CA ASP A 48 -13.39 -17.61 -2.80
C ASP A 48 -12.24 -16.62 -2.63
N ILE A 49 -11.50 -16.70 -1.52
CA ILE A 49 -10.41 -15.79 -1.17
C ILE A 49 -9.07 -16.34 -1.69
N GLU A 50 -8.23 -15.44 -2.23
CA GLU A 50 -6.86 -15.80 -2.63
C GLU A 50 -6.11 -16.36 -1.42
N HIS A 51 -5.60 -17.58 -1.55
CA HIS A 51 -4.96 -18.28 -0.43
C HIS A 51 -3.69 -17.57 0.07
N LYS A 52 -3.09 -16.67 -0.71
CA LYS A 52 -1.84 -16.02 -0.36
C LYS A 52 -1.76 -14.59 -0.91
N PHE A 53 -1.65 -13.62 -0.02
CA PHE A 53 -1.25 -12.26 -0.39
C PHE A 53 0.24 -12.25 -0.80
N GLU A 54 0.54 -11.75 -1.99
CA GLU A 54 1.90 -11.50 -2.48
C GLU A 54 2.13 -9.99 -2.68
N LYS A 55 3.23 -9.47 -2.12
CA LYS A 55 3.56 -8.04 -2.18
C LYS A 55 3.63 -7.50 -3.62
N LYS A 56 4.18 -8.31 -4.53
CA LYS A 56 4.36 -7.94 -5.94
C LYS A 56 3.04 -7.72 -6.69
N ASP A 57 1.93 -8.21 -6.16
CA ASP A 57 0.59 -8.10 -6.74
C ASP A 57 -0.23 -7.05 -5.97
N ALA A 58 0.47 -6.09 -5.35
CA ALA A 58 -0.12 -5.08 -4.48
C ALA A 58 0.49 -3.70 -4.74
N ASN A 59 -0.33 -2.66 -4.56
CA ASN A 59 0.14 -1.29 -4.45
C ASN A 59 0.33 -0.94 -2.97
N ILE A 60 1.42 -0.25 -2.65
CA ILE A 60 1.80 0.12 -1.30
C ILE A 60 2.06 1.63 -1.24
N TYR A 61 1.38 2.28 -0.30
CA TYR A 61 1.51 3.71 -0.08
C TYR A 61 1.86 3.99 1.38
N VAL A 62 2.82 4.88 1.61
CA VAL A 62 3.26 5.29 2.94
C VAL A 62 2.96 6.76 3.14
N TYR A 63 2.30 7.11 4.24
CA TYR A 63 1.93 8.48 4.57
C TYR A 63 2.40 8.91 5.96
N GLU A 64 2.44 10.23 6.16
CA GLU A 64 2.79 10.88 7.42
C GLU A 64 4.09 10.32 8.03
N LYS A 65 5.18 10.31 7.24
CA LYS A 65 6.51 9.79 7.60
C LYS A 65 6.44 8.34 8.09
N GLY A 66 5.56 7.56 7.46
CA GLY A 66 5.27 6.16 7.79
C GLY A 66 4.46 5.97 9.06
N LYS A 67 3.60 6.92 9.41
CA LYS A 67 2.55 6.67 10.40
C LYS A 67 1.47 5.76 9.83
N PHE A 68 1.23 5.81 8.53
CA PHE A 68 0.30 4.93 7.82
C PHE A 68 1.00 4.19 6.69
N VAL A 69 0.68 2.91 6.56
CA VAL A 69 0.98 2.08 5.39
C VAL A 69 -0.35 1.56 4.87
N ILE A 70 -0.68 1.88 3.63
CA ILE A 70 -1.89 1.42 2.94
C ILE A 70 -1.46 0.40 1.90
N ILE A 71 -2.08 -0.78 1.93
CA ILE A 71 -1.87 -1.86 0.98
C ILE A 71 -3.15 -2.01 0.17
N ALA A 72 -3.09 -1.87 -1.14
CA ALA A 72 -4.20 -2.09 -2.04
C ALA A 72 -3.93 -3.32 -2.90
N TYR A 73 -4.86 -4.27 -2.97
CA TYR A 73 -4.77 -5.48 -3.81
C TYR A 73 -6.15 -6.12 -4.01
N LYS A 74 -6.24 -7.12 -4.89
CA LYS A 74 -7.46 -7.91 -5.15
C LYS A 74 -7.42 -9.19 -4.28
N PRO A 75 -8.14 -9.25 -3.14
CA PRO A 75 -8.01 -10.36 -2.20
C PRO A 75 -8.86 -11.59 -2.57
N ILE A 76 -9.79 -11.47 -3.52
CA ILE A 76 -10.77 -12.48 -3.90
C ILE A 76 -10.46 -12.96 -5.32
N LYS A 77 -10.55 -14.27 -5.54
CA LYS A 77 -10.25 -14.86 -6.84
C LYS A 77 -11.35 -14.53 -7.84
N ASN A 78 -10.97 -14.14 -9.06
CA ASN A 78 -11.88 -13.73 -10.14
C ASN A 78 -12.73 -12.49 -9.79
N ASP A 79 -12.36 -11.75 -8.75
CA ASP A 79 -12.93 -10.45 -8.44
C ASP A 79 -11.95 -9.37 -8.89
N GLU A 80 -12.46 -8.35 -9.57
CA GLU A 80 -11.66 -7.21 -10.00
C GLU A 80 -11.62 -6.11 -8.94
N GLU A 81 -12.41 -6.23 -7.87
CA GLU A 81 -12.46 -5.25 -6.79
C GLU A 81 -11.13 -5.15 -6.05
N VAL A 82 -10.60 -3.93 -5.99
CA VAL A 82 -9.40 -3.62 -5.22
C VAL A 82 -9.79 -3.18 -3.82
N HIS A 83 -9.31 -3.94 -2.84
CA HIS A 83 -9.51 -3.65 -1.43
C HIS A 83 -8.29 -2.96 -0.86
N TYR A 84 -8.55 -1.99 0.03
CA TYR A 84 -7.52 -1.18 0.66
C TYR A 84 -7.45 -1.49 2.16
N TYR A 85 -6.27 -1.89 2.62
CA TYR A 85 -6.00 -2.26 4.00
C TYR A 85 -5.02 -1.26 4.61
N THR A 86 -5.43 -0.60 5.69
CA THR A 86 -4.61 0.44 6.34
C THR A 86 -4.01 -0.05 7.65
N TYR A 87 -2.70 0.11 7.76
CA TYR A 87 -1.93 -0.16 8.97
C TYR A 87 -1.38 1.14 9.56
N LYS A 88 -1.82 1.48 10.77
CA LYS A 88 -1.28 2.58 11.56
C LYS A 88 -0.13 2.10 12.44
N PHE A 89 1.01 2.78 12.36
CA PHE A 89 2.16 2.51 13.20
C PHE A 89 2.07 3.30 14.51
N ILE A 90 2.04 2.58 15.63
CA ILE A 90 2.08 3.14 16.98
C ILE A 90 3.21 2.45 17.73
N ASN A 91 4.19 3.21 18.22
CA ASN A 91 5.36 2.68 18.93
C ASN A 91 6.05 1.54 18.16
N GLY A 92 6.23 1.71 16.85
CA GLY A 92 6.89 0.74 15.97
C GLY A 92 6.07 -0.51 15.62
N LYS A 93 4.82 -0.62 16.10
CA LYS A 93 3.92 -1.76 15.81
C LYS A 93 2.85 -1.38 14.80
N ALA A 94 2.65 -2.22 13.78
CA ALA A 94 1.56 -2.10 12.81
C ALA A 94 0.24 -2.54 13.44
N LYS A 95 -0.78 -1.67 13.40
CA LYS A 95 -2.15 -1.96 13.82
C LYS A 95 -3.09 -1.77 12.64
N PHE A 96 -3.86 -2.80 12.30
CA PHE A 96 -4.90 -2.71 11.27
C PHE A 96 -6.01 -1.75 11.72
N ILE A 97 -6.47 -0.89 10.82
CA ILE A 97 -7.56 0.07 11.04
C ILE A 97 -8.67 -0.27 10.04
N LYS A 98 -9.79 -0.79 10.55
CA LYS A 98 -10.91 -1.27 9.71
C LYS A 98 -11.66 -0.13 9.02
N ASP A 99 -11.96 0.94 9.75
CA ASP A 99 -12.84 2.01 9.27
C ASP A 99 -12.06 3.26 8.79
N PHE A 100 -10.86 3.03 8.22
CA PHE A 100 -10.12 4.11 7.57
C PHE A 100 -10.71 4.37 6.18
N ASN A 101 -10.73 5.62 5.72
CA ASN A 101 -11.09 5.97 4.34
C ASN A 101 -9.80 6.20 3.52
N PRO A 102 -9.18 5.14 2.96
CA PRO A 102 -7.92 5.26 2.24
C PRO A 102 -8.05 6.10 0.98
N LYS A 103 -9.12 5.92 0.19
CA LYS A 103 -9.36 6.69 -1.04
C LYS A 103 -9.46 8.19 -0.75
N GLY A 104 -10.33 8.57 0.20
CA GLY A 104 -10.49 9.98 0.58
C GLY A 104 -9.25 10.58 1.24
N TYR A 105 -8.42 9.76 1.87
CA TYR A 105 -7.14 10.21 2.43
C TYR A 105 -6.11 10.46 1.33
N SER A 106 -5.97 9.55 0.36
CA SER A 106 -5.07 9.67 -0.79
C SER A 106 -5.39 10.86 -1.69
N GLN A 107 -6.67 11.23 -1.84
CA GLN A 107 -7.06 12.44 -2.58
C GLN A 107 -6.58 13.76 -1.94
N LYS A 108 -6.25 13.73 -0.65
CA LYS A 108 -5.90 14.94 0.13
C LYS A 108 -4.43 14.98 0.55
N HIS A 109 -3.70 13.88 0.38
CA HIS A 109 -2.34 13.74 0.86
C HIS A 109 -1.50 13.03 -0.19
N GLU A 110 -0.30 13.56 -0.44
CA GLU A 110 0.70 12.86 -1.24
C GLU A 110 1.43 11.81 -0.39
N PRO A 111 1.70 10.61 -0.94
CA PRO A 111 2.45 9.59 -0.23
C PRO A 111 3.94 9.98 -0.11
N ASP A 112 4.54 9.73 1.05
CA ASP A 112 5.98 9.82 1.25
C ASP A 112 6.75 8.75 0.46
N TYR A 113 6.07 7.68 0.10
CA TYR A 113 6.55 6.57 -0.71
C TYR A 113 5.38 5.84 -1.36
N LYS A 114 5.55 5.45 -2.62
CA LYS A 114 4.63 4.59 -3.34
C LYS A 114 5.37 3.50 -4.11
N GLU A 115 4.78 2.31 -4.11
CA GLU A 115 5.15 1.16 -4.94
C GLU A 115 3.87 0.70 -5.64
N GLU A 116 3.79 0.82 -6.95
CA GLU A 116 2.58 0.55 -7.73
C GLU A 116 2.87 -0.59 -8.69
N ASN A 117 2.34 -1.77 -8.38
CA ASN A 117 2.53 -3.00 -9.15
C ASN A 117 1.26 -3.46 -9.87
N MET A 118 0.12 -2.82 -9.61
CA MET A 118 -1.11 -2.99 -10.36
C MET A 118 -1.58 -1.64 -10.92
N ASP A 119 -2.11 -1.68 -12.13
CA ASP A 119 -2.92 -0.59 -12.66
C ASP A 119 -4.29 -0.64 -11.99
N VAL A 120 -4.57 0.40 -11.22
CA VAL A 120 -5.89 0.67 -10.64
C VAL A 120 -6.45 1.88 -11.35
N ASP A 121 -7.54 1.70 -12.09
CA ASP A 121 -8.30 2.82 -12.62
C ASP A 121 -8.81 3.65 -11.41
N GLU A 122 -8.35 4.91 -11.31
CA GLU A 122 -8.72 5.86 -10.24
C GLU A 122 -10.16 6.37 -10.37
#